data_AF-A0A4W4GGZ5-F1
#
_entry.id   AF-A0A4W4GGZ5-F1
#
_cell.length_a   1.000
_cell.length_b   1.000
_cell.length_c   1.000
_cell.angle_alpha   90.00
_cell.angle_beta   90.00
_cell.angle_gamma   90.00
#
_symmetry.space_group_name_H-M   'P 1'
#
loop_
_entity.id
_entity.type
_entity.pdbx_description
1 polymer ?
#
loop_
_entity_poly.entity_id
_entity_poly.type
_entity_poly.pdbx_seq_one_letter_code
_entity_poly.pdbx_strand_id
1 'polypeptide(L)'
;MFVCFLVCEPYKPSISLIYSGCVVEALEMSTGKIPFLEAVNGSDVLIPCTYLSCIGIKNLYFKWEFNDNGTMLTVLDSVIPIDNAEPMDVNIYRERVEYVGSSKGNNLSMVIWNVTFEDAGQYTCFGKNPKERGKNHSAIFTLYVVDELRVVDNTLKLIIVSGVGGCIALLMIFMLLKNFTIYVLDKIKEKNKECLVTSSGIDNTVNSLSGSRVTSKATPKKA
;
A
#
# COMPACT_ATOMS: atom_id res chain seq x y z
N MET A 1 -25.06 17.26 -18.51
CA MET A 1 -24.43 17.09 -17.18
C MET A 1 -22.91 17.04 -17.40
N PHE A 2 -22.23 18.18 -17.29
CA PHE A 2 -20.77 18.20 -17.41
C PHE A 2 -20.16 17.80 -16.06
N VAL A 3 -19.41 16.70 -16.04
CA VAL A 3 -18.61 16.31 -14.88
C VAL A 3 -17.40 17.25 -14.85
N CYS A 4 -17.40 18.17 -13.89
CA CYS A 4 -16.29 19.08 -13.70
C CYS A 4 -15.13 18.30 -13.04
N PHE A 5 -14.12 17.92 -13.82
CA PHE A 5 -12.89 17.35 -13.28
C PHE A 5 -12.13 18.46 -12.55
N LEU A 6 -12.08 18.37 -11.22
CA LEU A 6 -11.36 19.29 -10.35
C LEU A 6 -9.85 19.16 -10.61
N VAL A 7 -9.30 20.12 -11.34
CA VAL A 7 -7.85 20.37 -11.40
C VAL A 7 -7.61 21.75 -10.80
N CYS A 8 -7.09 21.79 -9.57
CA CYS A 8 -6.66 23.02 -8.92
C CYS A 8 -5.28 23.41 -9.51
N GLU A 9 -5.27 24.00 -10.70
CA GLU A 9 -4.04 24.56 -11.27
C GLU A 9 -3.64 25.84 -10.50
N PRO A 10 -2.36 26.01 -10.11
CA PRO A 10 -1.91 27.22 -9.45
C PRO A 10 -2.06 28.42 -10.38
N TYR A 11 -2.79 29.44 -9.91
CA TYR A 11 -3.23 30.60 -10.68
C TYR A 11 -2.07 31.28 -11.43
N LYS A 12 -2.03 31.10 -12.76
CA LYS A 12 -1.12 31.79 -13.68
C LYS A 12 -1.87 32.92 -14.38
N PRO A 13 -1.45 34.19 -14.25
CA PRO A 13 -2.19 35.30 -14.83
C PRO A 13 -1.92 35.44 -16.33
N SER A 14 -2.77 34.83 -17.16
CA SER A 14 -2.83 35.08 -18.61
C SER A 14 -4.29 35.17 -19.10
N ILE A 15 -4.50 36.03 -20.09
CA ILE A 15 -5.77 36.71 -20.42
C ILE A 15 -6.77 35.83 -21.20
N SER A 16 -8.07 36.11 -21.01
CA SER A 16 -9.25 35.74 -21.83
C SER A 16 -9.83 34.32 -21.76
N LEU A 17 -10.98 34.17 -21.07
CA LEU A 17 -12.33 34.05 -21.66
C LEU A 17 -13.40 33.74 -20.58
N ILE A 18 -14.55 34.41 -20.64
CA ILE A 18 -15.66 34.18 -19.70
C ILE A 18 -16.58 33.08 -20.24
N TYR A 19 -16.62 31.93 -19.56
CA TYR A 19 -17.67 30.92 -19.71
C TYR A 19 -18.15 30.47 -18.34
N SER A 20 -19.47 30.59 -18.09
CA SER A 20 -20.25 30.08 -16.96
C SER A 20 -19.45 29.70 -15.69
N GLY A 21 -19.20 30.68 -14.82
CA GLY A 21 -18.33 30.51 -13.65
C GLY A 21 -18.75 29.40 -12.68
N CYS A 22 -17.89 28.38 -12.58
CA CYS A 22 -17.83 27.53 -11.40
C CYS A 22 -16.82 28.16 -10.43
N VAL A 23 -17.28 28.73 -9.31
CA VAL A 23 -16.38 29.27 -8.29
C VAL A 23 -15.90 28.10 -7.43
N VAL A 24 -14.61 27.76 -7.55
CA VAL A 24 -13.98 26.70 -6.76
C VAL A 24 -13.62 27.23 -5.37
N GLU A 25 -14.56 27.09 -4.43
CA GLU A 25 -14.34 27.26 -2.98
C GLU A 25 -14.05 25.89 -2.38
N ALA A 26 -12.77 25.57 -2.20
CA ALA A 26 -12.29 24.33 -1.59
C ALA A 26 -10.98 24.56 -0.81
N LEU A 27 -11.10 25.14 0.38
CA LEU A 27 -10.09 25.01 1.44
C LEU A 27 -10.07 23.54 1.84
N GLU A 28 -8.93 22.89 1.63
CA GLU A 28 -8.72 21.52 2.11
C GLU A 28 -7.73 21.58 3.27
N MET A 29 -8.06 20.91 4.38
CA MET A 29 -7.12 20.62 5.45
C MET A 29 -6.77 19.15 5.33
N SER A 30 -5.50 18.78 5.47
CA SER A 30 -5.05 17.40 5.34
C SER A 30 -3.97 17.06 6.36
N THR A 31 -4.12 15.90 7.02
CA THR A 31 -3.13 15.32 7.93
C THR A 31 -2.25 14.28 7.22
N GLY A 32 -2.18 14.35 5.88
CA GLY A 32 -1.45 13.42 5.03
C GLY A 32 -2.27 12.18 4.65
N LYS A 33 -1.61 11.21 3.99
CA LYS A 33 -2.26 9.97 3.51
C LYS A 33 -2.58 8.96 4.61
N ILE A 34 -1.89 9.07 5.76
CA ILE A 34 -2.01 8.17 6.90
C ILE A 34 -2.37 9.06 8.10
N PRO A 35 -3.67 9.17 8.46
CA PRO A 35 -4.14 10.10 9.50
C PRO A 35 -3.93 9.56 10.91
N PHE A 36 -2.86 8.78 11.13
CA PHE A 36 -2.50 8.23 12.43
C PHE A 36 -1.01 7.89 12.51
N LEU A 37 -0.50 7.78 13.74
CA LEU A 37 0.87 7.35 14.03
C LEU A 37 0.91 6.61 15.38
N GLU A 38 1.75 5.58 15.46
CA GLU A 38 2.17 4.95 16.71
C GLU A 38 3.53 5.52 17.12
N ALA A 39 3.66 5.97 18.37
CA ALA A 39 4.86 6.56 18.93
C ALA A 39 5.27 5.86 20.24
N VAL A 40 6.57 5.82 20.54
CA VAL A 40 7.06 5.26 21.80
C VAL A 40 6.89 6.29 22.92
N ASN A 41 6.48 5.84 24.11
CA ASN A 41 6.51 6.67 25.31
C ASN A 41 7.92 7.28 25.53
N GLY A 42 7.99 8.61 25.65
CA GLY A 42 9.23 9.38 25.76
C GLY A 42 9.88 9.81 24.43
N SER A 43 9.26 9.52 23.28
CA SER A 43 9.74 9.98 21.97
C SER A 43 9.15 11.34 21.56
N ASP A 44 9.70 11.96 20.52
CA ASP A 44 9.21 13.23 19.97
C ASP A 44 8.39 12.98 18.70
N VAL A 45 7.21 13.59 18.61
CA VAL A 45 6.22 13.28 17.57
C VAL A 45 5.86 14.52 16.76
N LEU A 46 6.15 14.47 15.46
CA LEU A 46 5.61 15.41 14.48
C LEU A 46 4.19 15.01 14.09
N ILE A 47 3.21 15.86 14.40
CA ILE A 47 1.83 15.73 13.92
C ILE A 47 1.67 16.59 12.64
N PRO A 48 1.51 15.95 11.46
CA PRO A 48 1.43 16.67 10.19
C PRO A 48 0.07 17.35 9.99
N CYS A 49 0.08 18.58 9.50
CA CYS A 49 -1.08 19.18 8.83
C CYS A 49 -0.64 20.12 7.71
N THR A 50 -1.38 20.12 6.61
CA THR A 50 -1.27 21.08 5.52
C THR A 50 -2.63 21.65 5.13
N TYR A 51 -2.64 22.86 4.58
CA TYR A 51 -3.81 23.43 3.91
C TYR A 51 -3.60 23.53 2.39
N LEU A 52 -4.70 23.59 1.63
CA LEU A 52 -4.72 23.91 0.21
C LEU A 52 -5.89 24.85 -0.06
N SER A 53 -5.68 25.88 -0.88
CA SER A 53 -6.76 26.78 -1.33
C SER A 53 -6.51 27.22 -2.77
N CYS A 54 -7.49 27.03 -3.66
CA CYS A 54 -7.36 27.40 -5.07
C CYS A 54 -7.48 28.92 -5.34
N ILE A 55 -7.86 29.73 -4.33
CA ILE A 55 -7.97 31.20 -4.44
C ILE A 55 -6.99 31.95 -3.52
N GLY A 56 -6.06 31.22 -2.91
CA GLY A 56 -5.13 31.69 -1.90
C GLY A 56 -5.82 32.11 -0.60
N ILE A 57 -5.05 32.64 0.35
CA ILE A 57 -5.51 32.97 1.70
C ILE A 57 -5.58 34.47 1.97
N LYS A 58 -6.34 34.85 2.99
CA LYS A 58 -6.31 36.19 3.61
C LYS A 58 -6.83 36.07 5.03
N ASN A 59 -5.98 36.31 6.03
CA ASN A 59 -6.28 36.07 7.45
C ASN A 59 -6.84 34.65 7.67
N LEU A 60 -6.12 33.63 7.16
CA LEU A 60 -6.45 32.23 7.41
C LEU A 60 -6.22 31.97 8.91
N TYR A 61 -7.31 31.81 9.66
CA TYR A 61 -7.24 31.35 11.04
C TYR A 61 -7.08 29.83 11.04
N PHE A 62 -6.13 29.34 11.83
CA PHE A 62 -5.95 27.92 12.06
C PHE A 62 -5.76 27.64 13.56
N LYS A 63 -6.16 26.44 13.98
CA LYS A 63 -5.93 25.94 15.33
C LYS A 63 -5.75 24.43 15.32
N TRP A 64 -5.09 23.92 16.36
CA TRP A 64 -5.15 22.51 16.73
C TRP A 64 -6.03 22.35 17.97
N GLU A 65 -6.86 21.31 17.97
CA GLU A 65 -7.67 20.92 19.13
C GLU A 65 -7.38 19.45 19.48
N PHE A 66 -7.25 19.13 20.76
CA PHE A 66 -7.16 17.78 21.29
C PHE A 66 -8.51 17.34 21.85
N ASN A 67 -8.95 16.13 21.51
CA ASN A 67 -10.19 15.55 22.03
C ASN A 67 -9.92 14.83 23.36
N ASP A 68 -10.08 15.56 24.46
CA ASP A 68 -10.04 15.03 25.81
C ASP A 68 -11.42 14.50 26.23
N ASN A 69 -11.64 13.19 26.04
CA ASN A 69 -12.85 12.47 26.45
C ASN A 69 -14.17 13.13 26.00
N GLY A 70 -14.21 13.70 24.78
CA GLY A 70 -15.35 14.42 24.21
C GLY A 70 -15.28 15.94 24.31
N THR A 71 -14.32 16.49 25.06
CA THR A 71 -14.06 17.94 25.16
C THR A 71 -12.95 18.33 24.19
N MET A 72 -13.21 19.32 23.32
CA MET A 72 -12.19 19.85 22.42
C MET A 72 -11.40 20.95 23.13
N LEU A 73 -10.14 20.65 23.46
CA LEU A 73 -9.21 21.58 24.10
C LEU A 73 -8.29 22.19 23.04
N THR A 74 -8.25 23.52 22.93
CA THR A 74 -7.29 24.20 22.03
C THR A 74 -5.87 23.91 22.46
N VAL A 75 -5.06 23.37 21.55
CA VAL A 75 -3.64 23.07 21.75
C VAL A 75 -2.78 24.27 21.37
N LEU A 76 -3.05 24.84 20.19
CA LEU A 76 -2.46 26.09 19.70
C LEU A 76 -3.39 26.76 18.69
N ASP A 77 -3.27 28.07 18.50
CA ASP A 77 -3.93 28.80 17.40
C ASP A 77 -3.11 29.99 16.87
N SER A 78 -3.41 30.41 15.63
CA SER A 78 -2.81 31.59 15.01
C SER A 78 -3.57 32.05 13.74
N VAL A 79 -3.13 33.16 13.16
CA VAL A 79 -3.64 33.72 11.91
C VAL A 79 -2.50 33.93 10.93
N ILE A 80 -2.62 33.35 9.73
CA ILE A 80 -1.73 33.62 8.59
C ILE A 80 -2.32 34.78 7.77
N PRO A 81 -1.66 35.94 7.67
CA PRO A 81 -2.26 37.15 7.10
C PRO A 81 -2.47 37.04 5.58
N ILE A 82 -1.51 36.50 4.84
CA ILE A 82 -1.51 36.36 3.37
C ILE A 82 -0.65 35.14 2.95
N ASP A 83 -0.81 34.71 1.70
CA ASP A 83 -0.03 33.61 1.10
C ASP A 83 1.49 33.84 1.26
N ASN A 84 2.22 32.83 1.72
CA ASN A 84 3.69 32.82 1.97
C ASN A 84 4.22 33.73 3.09
N ALA A 85 3.37 34.49 3.79
CA ALA A 85 3.75 35.16 5.03
C ALA A 85 3.63 34.17 6.19
N GLU A 86 4.61 34.13 7.10
CA GLU A 86 4.52 33.29 8.30
C GLU A 86 3.46 33.85 9.28
N PRO A 87 2.88 33.01 10.16
CA PRO A 87 2.02 33.50 11.25
C PRO A 87 2.78 34.50 12.13
N MET A 88 2.10 35.56 12.58
CA MET A 88 2.73 36.64 13.35
C MET A 88 3.03 36.22 14.79
N ASP A 89 2.01 35.68 15.47
CA ASP A 89 2.10 35.17 16.84
C ASP A 89 1.35 33.83 16.89
N VAL A 90 2.00 32.76 17.34
CA VAL A 90 1.36 31.45 17.55
C VAL A 90 1.12 31.26 19.04
N ASN A 91 -0.14 31.24 19.45
CA ASN A 91 -0.51 31.00 20.85
C ASN A 91 -0.44 29.50 21.11
N ILE A 92 0.33 29.07 22.10
CA ILE A 92 0.43 27.66 22.51
C ILE A 92 -0.16 27.56 23.91
N TYR A 93 -1.16 26.69 24.06
CA TYR A 93 -1.93 26.51 25.31
C TYR A 93 -1.61 25.20 26.03
N ARG A 94 -0.92 24.26 25.37
CA ARG A 94 -0.54 22.96 25.90
C ARG A 94 0.98 22.87 26.05
N GLU A 95 1.43 22.39 27.20
CA GLU A 95 2.85 22.15 27.46
C GLU A 95 3.44 21.11 26.50
N ARG A 96 4.76 21.16 26.31
CA ARG A 96 5.54 20.27 25.41
C ARG A 96 5.16 20.34 23.92
N VAL A 97 4.29 21.27 23.50
CA VAL A 97 3.94 21.47 22.09
C VAL A 97 4.75 22.61 21.48
N GLU A 98 5.20 22.42 20.25
CA GLU A 98 5.89 23.44 19.45
C GLU A 98 5.30 23.52 18.04
N TYR A 99 5.10 24.73 17.52
CA TYR A 99 4.69 24.92 16.13
C TYR A 99 5.92 24.90 15.20
N VAL A 100 5.91 23.98 14.23
CA VAL A 100 7.01 23.80 13.27
C VAL A 100 6.56 23.97 11.81
N GLY A 101 5.36 24.52 11.60
CA GLY A 101 4.80 24.79 10.28
C GLY A 101 5.44 25.99 9.58
N SER A 102 5.14 26.15 8.30
CA SER A 102 5.49 27.33 7.50
C SER A 102 4.47 27.54 6.39
N SER A 103 3.99 28.78 6.25
CA SER A 103 3.02 29.19 5.23
C SER A 103 3.54 28.98 3.80
N LYS A 104 4.86 29.07 3.59
CA LYS A 104 5.52 28.87 2.28
C LYS A 104 5.36 27.45 1.73
N GLY A 105 5.14 26.47 2.61
CA GLY A 105 4.82 25.09 2.27
C GLY A 105 3.36 24.71 2.55
N ASN A 106 2.50 25.70 2.83
CA ASN A 106 1.15 25.53 3.37
C ASN A 106 1.08 24.58 4.59
N ASN A 107 2.12 24.57 5.42
CA ASN A 107 2.34 23.59 6.47
C ASN A 107 1.95 24.18 7.84
N LEU A 108 1.12 23.45 8.59
CA LEU A 108 0.58 23.80 9.92
C LEU A 108 0.95 22.75 10.99
N SER A 109 1.99 21.96 10.74
CA SER A 109 2.40 20.85 11.61
C SER A 109 2.93 21.35 12.95
N MET A 110 2.77 20.51 13.97
CA MET A 110 3.29 20.75 15.32
C MET A 110 4.07 19.53 15.81
N VAL A 111 5.02 19.75 16.72
CA VAL A 111 5.72 18.68 17.45
C VAL A 111 5.17 18.61 18.86
N ILE A 112 4.98 17.38 19.37
CA ILE A 112 4.82 17.11 20.79
C ILE A 112 6.12 16.45 21.27
N TRP A 113 6.81 17.12 22.19
CA TRP A 113 8.07 16.67 22.78
C TRP A 113 7.82 15.67 23.92
N ASN A 114 8.63 14.61 24.01
CA ASN A 114 8.62 13.62 25.11
C ASN A 114 7.19 13.09 25.41
N VAL A 115 6.57 12.43 24.42
CA VAL A 115 5.14 12.04 24.48
C VAL A 115 4.85 11.00 25.56
N THR A 116 3.71 11.13 26.22
CA THR A 116 3.22 10.19 27.25
C THR A 116 1.90 9.55 26.83
N PHE A 117 1.43 8.55 27.58
CA PHE A 117 0.11 7.93 27.33
C PHE A 117 -1.07 8.92 27.39
N GLU A 118 -0.92 10.04 28.09
CA GLU A 118 -1.92 11.13 28.16
C GLU A 118 -1.97 11.97 26.88
N ASP A 119 -0.96 11.87 26.01
CA ASP A 119 -0.96 12.51 24.69
C ASP A 119 -1.66 11.66 23.61
N ALA A 120 -1.99 10.39 23.92
CA ALA A 120 -2.70 9.52 22.98
C ALA A 120 -4.15 9.99 22.81
N GLY A 121 -4.61 10.09 21.57
CA GLY A 121 -5.95 10.59 21.28
C GLY A 121 -6.08 11.20 19.88
N GLN A 122 -7.16 11.95 19.67
CA GLN A 122 -7.45 12.59 18.39
C GLN A 122 -7.11 14.08 18.43
N TYR A 123 -6.29 14.51 17.48
CA TYR A 123 -5.94 15.91 17.24
C TYR A 123 -6.65 16.38 15.97
N THR A 124 -7.33 17.52 16.06
CA THR A 124 -8.06 18.13 14.93
C THR A 124 -7.34 19.40 14.48
N CYS A 125 -6.82 19.38 13.25
CA CYS A 125 -6.29 20.56 12.58
C CYS A 125 -7.46 21.29 11.92
N PHE A 126 -7.79 22.49 12.40
CA PHE A 126 -8.89 23.31 11.91
C PHE A 126 -8.37 24.50 11.12
N GLY A 127 -9.05 24.86 10.03
CA GLY A 127 -8.76 26.03 9.21
C GLY A 127 -10.03 26.77 8.76
N LYS A 128 -9.92 28.09 8.66
CA LYS A 128 -11.00 28.99 8.22
C LYS A 128 -10.45 30.13 7.38
N ASN A 129 -10.75 30.12 6.07
CA ASN A 129 -10.31 31.14 5.11
C ASN A 129 -11.45 32.14 4.82
N PRO A 130 -11.34 33.43 5.22
CA PRO A 130 -12.28 34.49 4.86
C PRO A 130 -12.54 34.65 3.36
N LYS A 131 -11.55 34.37 2.47
CA LYS A 131 -11.78 34.38 1.01
C LYS A 131 -12.82 33.32 0.58
N GLU A 132 -12.99 32.26 1.38
CA GLU A 132 -13.88 31.12 1.11
C GLU A 132 -15.12 31.13 2.02
N ARG A 133 -15.69 32.34 2.20
CA ARG A 133 -16.84 32.63 3.06
C ARG A 133 -16.64 32.29 4.54
N GLY A 134 -15.41 32.02 4.97
CA GLY A 134 -15.10 31.67 6.36
C GLY A 134 -15.78 30.37 6.81
N LYS A 135 -15.95 29.40 5.90
CA LYS A 135 -16.36 28.03 6.24
C LYS A 135 -15.33 27.38 7.17
N ASN A 136 -15.80 26.40 7.94
CA ASN A 136 -14.99 25.60 8.84
C ASN A 136 -14.51 24.34 8.11
N HIS A 137 -13.20 24.14 8.03
CA HIS A 137 -12.59 22.94 7.44
C HIS A 137 -11.68 22.29 8.47
N SER A 138 -11.64 20.96 8.50
CA SER A 138 -10.85 20.23 9.49
C SER A 138 -10.32 18.91 8.96
N ALA A 139 -9.15 18.51 9.48
CA ALA A 139 -8.58 17.19 9.32
C ALA A 139 -8.24 16.61 10.70
N ILE A 140 -8.43 15.31 10.87
CA ILE A 140 -8.20 14.60 12.13
C ILE A 140 -6.93 13.76 12.00
N PHE A 141 -6.15 13.69 13.07
CA PHE A 141 -4.98 12.82 13.21
C PHE A 141 -5.07 12.07 14.54
N THR A 142 -4.86 10.75 14.53
CA THR A 142 -4.92 9.94 15.75
C THR A 142 -3.51 9.54 16.18
N LEU A 143 -3.09 10.00 17.36
CA LEU A 143 -1.83 9.58 17.98
C LEU A 143 -2.09 8.40 18.91
N TYR A 144 -1.36 7.31 18.72
CA TYR A 144 -1.27 6.19 19.63
C TYR A 144 0.10 6.22 20.31
N VAL A 145 0.15 6.00 21.62
CA VAL A 145 1.40 5.89 22.39
C VAL A 145 1.53 4.48 22.94
N VAL A 146 2.68 3.84 22.69
CA VAL A 146 2.99 2.45 23.02
C VAL A 146 4.32 2.35 23.77
N ASP A 147 4.53 1.26 24.51
CA ASP A 147 5.83 0.98 25.15
C ASP A 147 6.92 0.62 24.13
N GLU A 148 6.56 -0.11 23.07
CA GLU A 148 7.49 -0.63 22.06
C GLU A 148 6.86 -0.63 20.66
N LEU A 149 7.60 -0.15 19.65
CA LEU A 149 7.18 -0.27 18.24
C LEU A 149 7.42 -1.69 17.73
N ARG A 150 6.33 -2.43 17.50
CA ARG A 150 6.38 -3.73 16.84
C ARG A 150 6.32 -3.52 15.33
N VAL A 151 7.42 -3.81 14.64
CA VAL A 151 7.47 -3.80 13.18
C VAL A 151 6.48 -4.84 12.66
N VAL A 152 5.61 -4.45 11.73
CA VAL A 152 4.65 -5.38 11.10
C VAL A 152 5.42 -6.34 10.20
N ASP A 153 5.68 -7.56 10.69
CA ASP A 153 6.43 -8.60 10.00
C ASP A 153 5.73 -9.12 8.74
N ASN A 154 5.96 -8.43 7.63
CA ASN A 154 5.56 -8.89 6.29
C ASN A 154 6.24 -10.20 5.88
N THR A 155 7.24 -10.67 6.64
CA THR A 155 7.86 -11.99 6.56
C THR A 155 6.83 -13.12 6.51
N LEU A 156 5.78 -13.07 7.35
CA LEU A 156 4.74 -14.10 7.34
C LEU A 156 3.92 -14.09 6.04
N LYS A 157 3.56 -12.91 5.52
CA LYS A 157 2.90 -12.77 4.21
C LYS A 157 3.79 -13.28 3.07
N LEU A 158 5.09 -12.97 3.12
CA LEU A 158 6.06 -13.41 2.12
C LEU A 158 6.19 -14.94 2.10
N ILE A 159 6.26 -15.59 3.27
CA ILE A 159 6.27 -17.05 3.40
C ILE A 159 5.00 -17.67 2.80
N ILE A 160 3.82 -17.13 3.11
CA ILE A 160 2.54 -17.63 2.60
C ILE A 160 2.46 -17.50 1.06
N VAL A 161 2.78 -16.32 0.52
CA VAL A 161 2.75 -16.06 -0.93
C VAL A 161 3.76 -16.93 -1.67
N SER A 162 4.98 -17.05 -1.13
CA SER A 162 6.04 -17.90 -1.70
C SER A 162 5.64 -19.39 -1.69
N GLY A 163 5.05 -19.89 -0.61
CA GLY A 163 4.59 -21.27 -0.50
C GLY A 163 3.51 -21.61 -1.53
N VAL A 164 2.45 -20.80 -1.61
CA VAL A 164 1.35 -21.03 -2.56
C VAL A 164 1.80 -20.88 -4.01
N GLY A 165 2.54 -19.80 -4.32
CA GLY A 165 3.07 -19.55 -5.66
C GLY A 165 4.05 -20.63 -6.12
N GLY A 166 4.96 -21.05 -5.23
CA GLY A 166 5.93 -22.11 -5.48
C GLY A 166 5.27 -23.46 -5.77
N CYS A 167 4.27 -23.86 -4.98
CA CYS A 167 3.52 -25.10 -5.23
C CYS A 167 2.81 -25.09 -6.59
N ILE A 168 2.16 -23.99 -6.97
CA ILE A 168 1.49 -23.86 -8.27
C ILE A 168 2.50 -23.91 -9.42
N ALA A 169 3.62 -23.20 -9.30
CA ALA A 169 4.69 -23.21 -10.30
C ALA A 169 5.32 -24.61 -10.48
N LEU A 170 5.60 -25.32 -9.38
CA LEU A 170 6.14 -26.69 -9.41
C LEU A 170 5.15 -27.67 -10.07
N LEU A 171 3.86 -27.58 -9.77
CA LEU A 171 2.83 -28.42 -10.40
C LEU A 171 2.72 -28.15 -11.91
N MET A 172 2.76 -26.89 -12.32
CA MET A 172 2.77 -26.49 -13.74
C MET A 172 3.99 -27.05 -14.47
N ILE A 173 5.20 -26.88 -13.90
CA ILE A 173 6.45 -27.41 -14.45
C ILE A 173 6.41 -28.94 -14.55
N PHE A 174 5.96 -29.64 -13.51
CA PHE A 174 5.85 -31.11 -13.52
C PHE A 174 4.90 -31.60 -14.62
N MET A 175 3.74 -30.95 -14.80
CA MET A 175 2.79 -31.30 -15.84
C MET A 175 3.33 -31.06 -17.24
N LEU A 176 4.08 -29.96 -17.46
CA LEU A 176 4.77 -29.68 -18.72
C LEU A 176 5.87 -30.70 -19.03
N LEU A 177 6.73 -31.02 -18.05
CA LEU A 177 7.79 -32.03 -18.20
C LEU A 177 7.21 -33.41 -18.52
N LYS A 178 6.15 -33.83 -17.82
CA LYS A 178 5.45 -35.09 -18.09
C LYS A 178 4.88 -35.12 -19.52
N ASN A 179 4.21 -34.05 -19.93
CA ASN A 179 3.62 -33.95 -21.27
C ASN A 179 4.69 -33.96 -22.38
N PHE A 180 5.80 -33.23 -22.19
CA PHE A 180 6.94 -33.24 -23.11
C PHE A 180 7.60 -34.62 -23.20
N THR A 181 7.75 -35.31 -22.07
CA THR A 181 8.34 -36.67 -22.04
C THR A 181 7.47 -37.67 -22.79
N ILE A 182 6.14 -37.62 -22.60
CA ILE A 182 5.18 -38.45 -23.36
C ILE A 182 5.27 -38.15 -24.86
N TYR A 183 5.26 -36.86 -25.24
CA TYR A 183 5.39 -36.42 -26.63
C TYR A 183 6.67 -36.96 -27.31
N VAL A 184 7.81 -36.89 -26.63
CA VAL A 184 9.09 -37.40 -27.15
C VAL A 184 9.08 -38.92 -27.27
N LEU A 185 8.53 -39.65 -26.28
CA LEU A 185 8.42 -41.11 -26.31
C LEU A 185 7.53 -41.59 -27.46
N ASP A 186 6.38 -40.96 -27.69
CA ASP A 186 5.51 -41.29 -28.81
C ASP A 186 6.19 -41.02 -30.16
N LYS A 187 6.94 -39.91 -30.28
CA LYS A 187 7.71 -39.57 -31.50
C LYS A 187 8.84 -40.55 -31.80
N ILE A 188 9.53 -41.06 -30.76
CA ILE A 188 10.55 -42.10 -30.91
C ILE A 188 9.90 -43.45 -31.29
N LYS A 189 8.75 -43.77 -30.70
CA LYS A 189 7.97 -44.98 -30.99
C LYS A 189 7.38 -44.97 -32.41
N GLU A 190 7.04 -43.81 -32.93
CA GLU A 190 6.64 -43.59 -34.32
C GLU A 190 7.80 -43.92 -35.27
N LYS A 191 8.97 -43.31 -35.07
CA LYS A 191 10.17 -43.59 -35.89
C LYS A 191 10.62 -45.06 -35.84
N ASN A 192 10.58 -45.70 -34.68
CA ASN A 192 10.96 -47.11 -34.55
C ASN A 192 9.99 -48.07 -35.29
N LYS A 193 8.72 -47.68 -35.47
CA LYS A 193 7.77 -48.49 -36.27
C LYS A 193 8.08 -48.42 -37.76
N GLU A 194 8.48 -47.25 -38.27
CA GLU A 194 8.87 -47.08 -39.67
C GLU A 194 10.09 -47.96 -40.01
N CYS A 195 11.11 -47.99 -39.16
CA CYS A 195 12.29 -48.85 -39.35
C CYS A 195 11.98 -50.36 -39.33
N LEU A 196 10.99 -50.81 -38.56
CA LEU A 196 10.63 -52.23 -38.49
C LEU A 196 9.93 -52.73 -39.76
N VAL A 197 9.19 -51.88 -40.47
CA VAL A 197 8.49 -52.26 -41.71
C VAL A 197 9.46 -52.49 -42.88
N THR A 198 10.67 -51.94 -42.83
CA THR A 198 11.70 -52.11 -43.89
C THR A 198 12.63 -53.32 -43.66
N SER A 199 12.56 -54.00 -42.51
CA SER A 199 13.58 -55.00 -42.10
C SER A 199 13.14 -56.47 -42.19
N SER A 200 11.93 -56.79 -42.68
CA SER A 200 11.36 -58.15 -42.63
C SER A 200 11.09 -58.77 -44.00
N GLY A 201 12.15 -58.96 -44.80
CA GLY A 201 12.15 -59.82 -45.99
C GLY A 201 13.58 -60.30 -46.27
N ILE A 202 13.76 -61.58 -46.65
CA ILE A 202 15.03 -62.34 -46.72
C ILE A 202 15.51 -62.77 -45.30
N ASP A 203 15.97 -63.99 -44.94
CA ASP A 203 15.89 -65.41 -45.42
C ASP A 203 16.54 -66.31 -44.30
N ASN A 204 16.50 -67.65 -44.22
CA ASN A 204 15.55 -68.71 -44.63
C ASN A 204 15.94 -70.04 -43.92
N THR A 205 15.00 -70.93 -43.56
CA THR A 205 15.25 -72.31 -43.03
C THR A 205 16.00 -72.38 -41.67
N VAL A 206 15.94 -73.39 -40.78
CA VAL A 206 15.49 -74.80 -40.78
C VAL A 206 14.74 -75.20 -39.48
N ASN A 207 14.01 -76.31 -39.55
CA ASN A 207 13.23 -76.97 -38.48
C ASN A 207 14.08 -77.71 -37.41
N SER A 208 13.62 -77.73 -36.13
CA SER A 208 13.64 -78.95 -35.28
C SER A 208 12.76 -78.87 -34.00
N LEU A 209 11.60 -79.53 -34.08
CA LEU A 209 10.94 -80.43 -33.10
C LEU A 209 10.95 -80.17 -31.55
N SER A 210 9.72 -80.21 -31.02
CA SER A 210 9.22 -81.02 -29.88
C SER A 210 9.74 -80.86 -28.44
N GLY A 211 8.79 -80.72 -27.49
CA GLY A 211 8.88 -81.47 -26.22
C GLY A 211 8.16 -80.93 -24.97
N SER A 212 6.90 -81.29 -24.76
CA SER A 212 6.21 -81.52 -23.46
C SER A 212 6.40 -80.62 -22.22
N ARG A 213 5.32 -79.92 -21.87
CA ARG A 213 4.47 -80.10 -20.66
C ARG A 213 5.09 -80.36 -19.25
N VAL A 214 4.55 -79.57 -18.29
CA VAL A 214 3.91 -79.99 -17.01
C VAL A 214 4.68 -79.89 -15.66
N THR A 215 4.28 -78.85 -14.89
CA THR A 215 4.04 -78.74 -13.43
C THR A 215 5.14 -78.86 -12.35
N SER A 216 5.20 -77.80 -11.53
CA SER A 216 5.28 -77.74 -10.05
C SER A 216 6.35 -78.52 -9.27
N LYS A 217 7.01 -77.85 -8.30
CA LYS A 217 6.62 -77.85 -6.85
C LYS A 217 7.80 -77.42 -5.93
N ALA A 218 7.47 -76.63 -4.90
CA ALA A 218 8.13 -76.42 -3.60
C ALA A 218 9.67 -76.20 -3.44
N THR A 219 9.99 -75.21 -2.61
CA THR A 219 11.24 -75.03 -1.84
C THR A 219 11.55 -76.24 -0.94
N PRO A 220 12.82 -76.41 -0.51
CA PRO A 220 13.12 -75.97 0.87
C PRO A 220 14.50 -75.32 1.09
N LYS A 221 14.63 -74.68 2.27
CA LYS A 221 15.90 -74.31 2.95
C LYS A 221 16.65 -75.61 3.36
N LYS A 222 17.91 -75.63 3.83
CA LYS A 222 18.91 -74.64 4.30
C LYS A 222 20.28 -75.35 4.34
N ALA A 223 21.35 -74.60 4.56
CA ALA A 223 22.63 -75.01 5.22
C ALA A 223 23.16 -76.43 4.92
#